data_AF-A0A7Y5UXJ1-F1
#
_entry.id   AF-A0A7Y5UXJ1-F1
#
_cell.length_a   1.000
_cell.length_b   1.000
_cell.length_c   1.000
_cell.angle_alpha   90.00
_cell.angle_beta   90.00
_cell.angle_gamma   90.00
#
_symmetry.space_group_name_H-M   'P 1'
#
loop_
_entity.id
_entity.type
_entity.pdbx_description
1 polymer ?
#
loop_
_entity_poly.entity_id
_entity_poly.type
_entity_poly.pdbx_seq_one_letter_code
_entity_poly.pdbx_strand_id
1 'polypeptide(L)'
;MSRLDLRELQILAMPGFETGGFRVAELVAGLNVITGPNGAGKTTTARAIRCLLWPEASHLKELRPALEAVAALDDRELRLSARDLQVTVSAAGAPHPPLGDPATASRYWLSLADLLANDSADLAALVARETHGGYSLAEAAKVLGANPNPRRQNAVSGFLKSSREQLRAAELADSEVAQQAQRLELLRAAQAEAAAAHRQAQQLAAALQYLPCREAARHA
;
A
#
# COMPACT_ATOMS: atom_id res chain seq x y z
N MET A 1 33.01 0.41 -6.41
CA MET A 1 31.62 0.16 -5.97
C MET A 1 30.77 0.33 -7.21
N SER A 2 30.01 -0.69 -7.59
CA SER A 2 29.08 -0.61 -8.70
C SER A 2 27.93 0.36 -8.34
N ARG A 3 27.50 1.16 -9.31
CA ARG A 3 26.48 2.20 -9.12
C ARG A 3 25.22 1.82 -9.86
N LEU A 4 24.10 1.74 -9.14
CA LEU A 4 22.76 1.53 -9.69
C LEU A 4 21.96 2.83 -9.68
N ASP A 5 21.57 3.32 -10.86
CA ASP A 5 20.73 4.50 -11.02
C ASP A 5 19.39 4.12 -11.65
N LEU A 6 18.27 4.36 -10.96
CA LEU A 6 16.93 4.17 -11.51
C LEU A 6 16.60 5.35 -12.45
N ARG A 7 16.15 5.06 -13.67
CA ARG A 7 15.83 6.06 -14.71
C ARG A 7 14.33 6.23 -14.90
N GLU A 8 13.61 5.12 -14.79
CA GLU A 8 12.17 5.09 -15.02
C GLU A 8 11.51 4.01 -14.16
N LEU A 9 10.31 4.31 -13.69
CA LEU A 9 9.44 3.37 -12.99
C LEU A 9 8.01 3.48 -13.54
N GLN A 10 7.50 2.37 -14.03
CA GLN A 10 6.10 2.18 -14.40
C GLN A 10 5.42 1.31 -13.33
N ILE A 11 4.40 1.86 -12.70
CA ILE A 11 3.51 1.13 -11.79
C ILE A 11 2.29 0.73 -12.59
N LEU A 12 2.11 -0.57 -12.83
CA LEU A 12 0.96 -1.13 -13.54
C LEU A 12 -0.16 -1.48 -12.55
N ALA A 13 0.19 -2.10 -11.42
CA ALA A 13 -0.73 -2.42 -10.34
C ALA A 13 -0.02 -2.36 -8.98
N MET A 14 -0.60 -1.60 -8.04
CA MET A 14 -0.18 -1.48 -6.64
C MET A 14 -1.40 -1.12 -5.77
N PRO A 15 -1.36 -1.30 -4.44
CA PRO A 15 -2.44 -0.85 -3.56
C PRO A 15 -2.75 0.65 -3.75
N GLY A 16 -4.03 0.96 -4.00
CA GLY A 16 -4.50 2.31 -4.33
C GLY A 16 -4.37 2.70 -5.82
N PHE A 17 -3.77 1.83 -6.63
CA PHE A 17 -3.65 1.93 -8.10
C PHE A 17 -3.82 0.53 -8.70
N GLU A 18 -4.94 -0.14 -8.43
CA GLU A 18 -5.19 -1.49 -8.94
C GLU A 18 -5.43 -1.53 -10.45
N THR A 19 -5.95 -0.43 -11.01
CA THR A 19 -6.20 -0.24 -12.44
C THR A 19 -5.70 1.14 -12.88
N GLY A 20 -5.12 1.22 -14.08
CA GLY A 20 -4.66 2.48 -14.68
C GLY A 20 -3.22 2.88 -14.35
N GLY A 21 -2.69 2.53 -13.17
CA GLY A 21 -1.28 2.71 -12.83
C GLY A 21 -0.75 4.14 -13.01
N PHE A 22 0.56 4.33 -12.94
CA PHE A 22 1.21 5.58 -13.35
C PHE A 22 2.70 5.41 -13.63
N ARG A 23 3.27 6.38 -14.35
CA ARG A 23 4.68 6.42 -14.73
C ARG A 23 5.41 7.51 -13.96
N VAL A 24 6.60 7.19 -13.48
CA VAL A 24 7.59 8.15 -13.00
C VAL A 24 8.79 8.06 -13.94
N ALA A 25 8.87 9.03 -14.84
CA ALA A 25 9.94 9.13 -15.83
C ALA A 25 11.01 10.14 -15.40
N GLU A 26 12.12 10.16 -16.12
CA GLU A 26 13.19 11.17 -15.97
C GLU A 26 13.82 11.21 -14.57
N LEU A 27 13.90 10.05 -13.90
CA LEU A 27 14.64 9.95 -12.66
C LEU A 27 16.14 10.17 -12.94
N VAL A 28 16.72 11.09 -12.17
CA VAL A 28 18.11 11.47 -12.31
C VAL A 28 18.97 10.73 -11.30
N ALA A 29 20.26 10.65 -11.61
CA ALA A 29 21.25 10.10 -10.71
C ALA A 29 21.45 11.07 -9.51
N GLY A 30 21.47 10.56 -8.28
CA GLY A 30 21.60 11.38 -7.07
C GLY A 30 20.26 11.64 -6.37
N LEU A 31 19.88 12.91 -6.19
CA LEU A 31 18.70 13.31 -5.42
C LEU A 31 17.47 13.55 -6.31
N ASN A 32 16.38 12.83 -6.04
CA ASN A 32 15.07 13.05 -6.65
C ASN A 32 14.07 13.48 -5.57
N VAL A 33 13.40 14.62 -5.77
CA VAL A 33 12.36 15.12 -4.85
C VAL A 33 10.99 14.98 -5.50
N ILE A 34 10.18 14.04 -4.98
CA ILE A 34 8.83 13.78 -5.49
C ILE A 34 7.81 14.51 -4.63
N THR A 35 7.12 15.49 -5.23
CA THR A 35 6.09 16.29 -4.57
C THR A 35 4.72 16.09 -5.21
N GLY A 36 3.65 16.43 -4.50
CA GLY A 36 2.29 16.35 -5.02
C GLY A 36 1.25 16.21 -3.91
N PRO A 37 -0.06 16.28 -4.26
CA PRO A 37 -1.15 16.11 -3.30
C PRO A 37 -1.14 14.78 -2.56
N ASN A 38 -1.85 14.69 -1.44
CA ASN A 38 -2.10 13.41 -0.79
C ASN A 38 -2.85 12.48 -1.76
N GLY A 39 -2.51 11.19 -1.74
CA GLY A 39 -3.07 10.22 -2.69
C GLY A 39 -2.44 10.23 -4.09
N ALA A 40 -1.59 11.21 -4.44
CA ALA A 40 -0.96 11.29 -5.77
C ALA A 40 0.13 10.21 -6.05
N GLY A 41 0.24 9.18 -5.21
CA GLY A 41 1.14 8.04 -5.48
C GLY A 41 2.54 8.12 -4.89
N LYS A 42 2.96 9.20 -4.21
CA LYS A 42 4.32 9.33 -3.61
C LYS A 42 4.75 8.12 -2.76
N THR A 43 3.90 7.71 -1.81
CA THR A 43 4.14 6.54 -0.96
C THR A 43 4.17 5.25 -1.77
N THR A 44 3.33 5.16 -2.81
CA THR A 44 3.27 4.02 -3.72
C THR A 44 4.55 3.93 -4.56
N THR A 45 5.07 5.03 -5.08
CA THR A 45 6.36 5.11 -5.77
C THR A 45 7.49 4.57 -4.91
N ALA A 46 7.60 5.06 -3.68
CA ALA A 46 8.64 4.63 -2.76
C ALA A 46 8.52 3.12 -2.44
N ARG A 47 7.30 2.62 -2.20
CA ARG A 47 7.04 1.18 -1.99
C ARG A 47 7.37 0.33 -3.22
N ALA A 48 7.09 0.83 -4.42
CA ALA A 48 7.39 0.14 -5.67
C ALA A 48 8.91 0.01 -5.90
N ILE A 49 9.68 1.07 -5.66
CA ILE A 49 11.15 1.01 -5.69
C ILE A 49 11.67 -0.02 -4.69
N ARG A 50 11.16 0.01 -3.45
CA ARG A 50 11.53 -0.97 -2.42
C ARG A 50 11.20 -2.41 -2.85
N CYS A 51 10.07 -2.63 -3.50
CA CYS A 51 9.67 -3.94 -4.01
C CYS A 51 10.64 -4.46 -5.09
N LEU A 52 11.11 -3.58 -5.98
CA LEU A 52 12.06 -3.93 -7.04
C LEU A 52 13.44 -4.29 -6.49
N LEU A 53 13.91 -3.57 -5.46
CA LEU A 53 15.23 -3.78 -4.87
C LEU A 53 15.26 -4.91 -3.84
N TRP A 54 14.21 -5.04 -3.03
CA TRP A 54 14.11 -6.00 -1.92
C TRP A 54 12.73 -6.66 -1.88
N PRO A 55 12.39 -7.55 -2.83
CA PRO A 55 11.09 -8.21 -2.89
C PRO A 55 10.77 -8.98 -1.61
N GLU A 56 11.76 -9.63 -0.99
CA GLU A 56 11.57 -10.41 0.25
C GLU A 56 11.26 -9.55 1.49
N ALA A 57 11.78 -8.32 1.52
CA ALA A 57 11.55 -7.37 2.61
C ALA A 57 10.29 -6.50 2.37
N SER A 58 9.54 -6.78 1.31
CA SER A 58 8.29 -6.08 1.02
C SER A 58 7.12 -6.77 1.73
N HIS A 59 6.31 -6.00 2.44
CA HIS A 59 5.06 -6.49 3.06
C HIS A 59 3.92 -6.64 2.02
N LEU A 60 4.25 -6.71 0.72
CA LEU A 60 3.30 -6.69 -0.40
C LEU A 60 2.96 -8.10 -0.89
N LYS A 61 3.31 -9.16 -0.12
CA LYS A 61 3.14 -10.59 -0.48
C LYS A 61 1.72 -10.97 -0.90
N GLU A 62 0.73 -10.32 -0.33
CA GLU A 62 -0.68 -10.62 -0.59
C GLU A 62 -1.27 -9.79 -1.73
N LEU A 63 -0.54 -8.80 -2.25
CA LEU A 63 -1.09 -7.71 -3.06
C LEU A 63 -0.68 -7.73 -4.53
N ARG A 64 0.04 -8.78 -4.96
CA ARG A 64 0.40 -9.08 -6.36
C ARG A 64 0.81 -7.84 -7.19
N PRO A 65 1.89 -7.14 -6.80
CA PRO A 65 2.30 -5.93 -7.52
C PRO A 65 2.74 -6.26 -8.95
N ALA A 66 2.46 -5.33 -9.87
CA ALA A 66 2.95 -5.36 -11.25
C ALA A 66 3.71 -4.06 -11.54
N LEU A 67 5.02 -4.18 -11.74
CA LEU A 67 5.95 -3.06 -11.88
C LEU A 67 6.91 -3.32 -13.05
N GLU A 68 7.26 -2.27 -13.77
CA GLU A 68 8.35 -2.27 -14.75
C GLU A 68 9.26 -1.08 -14.48
N ALA A 69 10.56 -1.24 -14.68
CA ALA A 69 11.52 -0.18 -14.42
C ALA A 69 12.73 -0.27 -15.35
N VAL A 70 13.32 0.88 -15.65
CA VAL A 70 14.60 0.98 -16.34
C VAL A 70 15.62 1.55 -15.37
N ALA A 71 16.75 0.87 -15.23
CA ALA A 71 17.87 1.30 -14.42
C ALA A 71 19.16 1.23 -15.22
N ALA A 72 20.21 1.87 -14.73
CA ALA A 72 21.56 1.76 -15.24
C ALA A 72 22.46 1.21 -14.13
N LEU A 73 23.19 0.14 -14.40
CA LEU A 73 24.25 -0.35 -13.52
C LEU A 73 25.60 -0.14 -14.21
N ASP A 74 26.43 0.74 -13.66
CA ASP A 74 27.72 1.11 -14.28
C ASP A 74 27.56 1.40 -15.79
N ASP A 75 26.57 2.24 -16.12
CA ASP A 75 26.16 2.66 -17.47
C ASP A 75 25.55 1.57 -18.37
N ARG A 76 25.31 0.35 -17.86
CA ARG A 76 24.57 -0.69 -18.58
C ARG A 76 23.08 -0.60 -18.28
N GLU A 77 22.26 -0.48 -19.31
CA GLU A 77 20.80 -0.51 -19.16
C GLU A 77 20.34 -1.87 -18.61
N LEU A 78 19.54 -1.80 -17.55
CA LEU A 78 18.84 -2.90 -16.92
C LEU A 78 17.35 -2.66 -17.04
N ARG A 79 16.61 -3.71 -17.41
CA ARG A 79 15.16 -3.72 -17.28
C ARG A 79 14.77 -4.59 -16.10
N LEU A 80 13.98 -4.01 -15.21
CA LEU A 80 13.46 -4.65 -14.01
C LEU A 80 11.97 -4.87 -14.21
N SER A 81 11.48 -6.07 -13.94
CA SER A 81 10.04 -6.35 -13.91
C SER A 81 9.73 -7.09 -12.62
N ALA A 82 8.71 -6.63 -11.89
CA ALA A 82 8.18 -7.34 -10.74
C ALA A 82 6.74 -7.77 -11.04
N ARG A 83 6.47 -9.07 -10.96
CA ARG A 83 5.13 -9.65 -10.99
C ARG A 83 5.00 -10.70 -9.89
N ASP A 84 3.93 -10.64 -9.10
CA ASP A 84 3.73 -11.57 -7.98
C ASP A 84 4.97 -11.67 -7.05
N LEU A 85 5.65 -10.53 -6.84
CA LEU A 85 6.93 -10.40 -6.12
C LEU A 85 8.15 -11.12 -6.70
N GLN A 86 8.01 -11.74 -7.86
CA GLN A 86 9.17 -12.23 -8.61
C GLN A 86 9.77 -11.07 -9.39
N VAL A 87 10.99 -10.69 -9.03
CA VAL A 87 11.75 -9.68 -9.74
C VAL A 87 12.63 -10.36 -10.78
N THR A 88 12.36 -10.06 -12.03
CA THR A 88 13.22 -10.45 -13.16
C THR A 88 14.05 -9.25 -13.58
N VAL A 89 15.36 -9.45 -13.68
CA VAL A 89 16.30 -8.45 -14.21
C VAL A 89 16.80 -8.96 -15.54
N SER A 90 16.60 -8.19 -16.61
CA SER A 90 17.19 -8.47 -17.91
C SER A 90 18.20 -7.39 -18.29
N ALA A 91 19.44 -7.80 -18.45
CA ALA A 91 20.51 -6.99 -19.03
C ALA A 91 20.95 -7.69 -20.32
N ALA A 92 20.48 -7.25 -21.50
CA ALA A 92 20.88 -7.81 -22.79
C ALA A 92 21.11 -9.35 -22.81
N GLY A 93 20.23 -10.13 -22.16
CA GLY A 93 20.27 -11.60 -22.13
C GLY A 93 20.93 -12.30 -20.92
N ALA A 94 21.46 -11.59 -19.91
CA ALA A 94 22.03 -12.23 -18.71
C ALA A 94 21.14 -12.03 -17.45
N PRO A 95 20.85 -13.09 -16.68
CA PRO A 95 20.25 -12.95 -15.35
C PRO A 95 21.23 -12.23 -14.42
N HIS A 96 20.74 -11.23 -13.70
CA HIS A 96 21.54 -10.42 -12.78
C HIS A 96 21.33 -10.88 -11.32
N PRO A 97 22.36 -10.84 -10.45
CA PRO A 97 22.20 -11.09 -9.02
C PRO A 97 21.21 -10.11 -8.36
N PRO A 98 20.63 -10.46 -7.20
CA PRO A 98 19.72 -9.58 -6.47
C PRO A 98 20.37 -8.20 -6.23
N LEU A 99 19.62 -7.14 -6.52
CA LEU A 99 20.12 -5.75 -6.50
C LEU A 99 20.43 -5.23 -5.09
N GLY A 100 19.97 -5.92 -4.05
CA GLY A 100 20.29 -5.59 -2.67
C GLY A 100 20.12 -6.79 -1.73
N ASP A 101 20.92 -6.81 -0.67
CA ASP A 101 20.75 -7.73 0.45
C ASP A 101 19.50 -7.32 1.25
N PRO A 102 18.48 -8.19 1.42
CA PRO A 102 17.30 -7.91 2.23
C PRO A 102 17.62 -7.40 3.64
N ALA A 103 18.73 -7.84 4.25
CA ALA A 103 19.15 -7.39 5.58
C ALA A 103 19.53 -5.91 5.63
N THR A 104 19.83 -5.30 4.48
CA THR A 104 20.16 -3.89 4.35
C THR A 104 18.96 -3.00 4.03
N ALA A 105 17.80 -3.57 3.68
CA ALA A 105 16.62 -2.82 3.21
C ALA A 105 16.14 -1.76 4.21
N SER A 106 16.20 -2.06 5.51
CA SER A 106 15.82 -1.12 6.58
C SER A 106 16.74 0.10 6.69
N ARG A 107 18.01 -0.03 6.24
CA ARG A 107 19.00 1.06 6.28
C ARG A 107 18.76 2.11 5.19
N TYR A 108 18.13 1.69 4.09
CA TYR A 108 17.84 2.54 2.92
C TYR A 108 16.39 3.06 2.89
N TRP A 109 15.54 2.59 3.81
CA TRP A 109 14.16 3.04 3.96
C TRP A 109 14.00 3.84 5.24
N LEU A 110 14.27 5.14 5.16
CA LEU A 110 14.15 6.06 6.29
C LEU A 110 13.01 7.03 6.04
N SER A 111 12.13 7.24 7.02
CA SER A 111 11.26 8.41 6.97
C SER A 111 12.11 9.67 7.21
N LEU A 112 11.68 10.82 6.70
CA LEU A 112 12.35 12.08 7.00
C LEU A 112 12.46 12.32 8.51
N ALA A 113 11.46 11.89 9.29
CA ALA A 113 11.50 11.96 10.73
C ALA A 113 12.58 11.05 11.34
N ASP A 114 12.76 9.82 10.85
CA ASP A 114 13.83 8.91 11.33
C ASP A 114 15.22 9.42 10.96
N LEU A 115 15.32 10.04 9.78
CA LEU A 115 16.55 10.65 9.28
C LEU A 115 16.94 11.89 10.10
N LEU A 116 15.96 12.61 10.63
CA LEU A 116 16.11 13.75 11.55
C LEU A 116 16.26 13.35 13.02
N ALA A 117 15.80 12.16 13.42
CA ALA A 117 15.77 11.68 14.81
C ALA A 117 17.00 10.85 15.20
N ASN A 118 17.61 10.14 14.24
CA ASN A 118 18.98 9.66 14.42
C ASN A 118 19.94 10.85 14.40
N ASP A 119 21.04 10.80 15.15
CA ASP A 119 22.12 11.82 15.27
C ASP A 119 22.82 12.18 13.94
N SER A 120 22.18 11.93 12.80
CA SER A 120 22.47 12.42 11.47
C SER A 120 22.12 13.91 11.32
N ALA A 121 22.40 14.75 12.33
CA ALA A 121 22.26 16.20 12.20
C ALA A 121 22.97 16.73 10.94
N ASP A 122 24.07 16.06 10.56
CA ASP A 122 24.86 16.32 9.37
C ASP A 122 24.10 16.00 8.07
N LEU A 123 23.38 14.88 7.97
CA LEU A 123 22.65 14.52 6.75
C LEU A 123 21.43 15.42 6.55
N ALA A 124 20.71 15.73 7.63
CA ALA A 124 19.61 16.68 7.60
C ALA A 124 20.08 18.08 7.20
N ALA A 125 21.20 18.53 7.75
CA ALA A 125 21.83 19.80 7.38
C ALA A 125 22.29 19.79 5.92
N LEU A 126 22.84 18.66 5.43
CA LEU A 126 23.29 18.53 4.05
C LEU A 126 22.11 18.56 3.07
N VAL A 127 21.04 17.80 3.33
CA VAL A 127 19.81 17.84 2.51
C VAL A 127 19.18 19.23 2.55
N ALA A 128 19.08 19.87 3.72
CA ALA A 128 18.56 21.23 3.84
C ALA A 128 19.43 22.23 3.08
N ARG A 129 20.75 22.09 3.11
CA ARG A 129 21.68 22.97 2.38
C ARG A 129 21.53 22.79 0.86
N GLU A 130 21.56 21.55 0.37
CA GLU A 130 21.46 21.26 -1.06
C GLU A 130 20.08 21.66 -1.62
N THR A 131 19.00 21.48 -0.86
CA THR A 131 17.64 21.91 -1.27
C THR A 131 17.46 23.43 -1.34
N HIS A 132 18.25 24.20 -0.57
CA HIS A 132 18.29 25.66 -0.64
C HIS A 132 19.42 26.19 -1.53
N GLY A 133 19.96 25.36 -2.43
CA GLY A 133 20.98 25.79 -3.40
C GLY A 133 22.36 26.05 -2.78
N GLY A 134 22.71 25.38 -1.69
CA GLY A 134 24.00 25.51 -1.02
C GLY A 134 23.97 26.42 0.22
N TYR A 135 22.85 27.11 0.49
CA TYR A 135 22.74 28.04 1.62
C TYR A 135 22.21 27.36 2.89
N SER A 136 22.84 27.64 4.04
CA SER A 136 22.34 27.21 5.35
C SER A 136 21.39 28.25 5.92
N LEU A 137 20.09 27.97 5.89
CA LEU A 137 19.07 28.81 6.51
C LEU A 137 19.25 28.94 8.03
N ALA A 138 19.83 27.93 8.68
CA ALA A 138 20.11 27.97 10.11
C ALA A 138 21.20 29.01 10.44
N GLU A 139 22.26 29.09 9.62
CA GLU A 139 23.29 30.12 9.75
C GLU A 139 22.76 31.50 9.37
N ALA A 140 21.95 31.59 8.31
CA ALA A 140 21.28 32.85 7.96
C ALA A 140 20.38 33.35 9.09
N ALA A 141 19.62 32.45 9.75
CA ALA A 141 18.78 32.80 10.89
C ALA A 141 19.59 33.31 12.09
N LYS A 142 20.76 32.70 12.38
CA LYS A 142 21.68 33.19 13.42
C LYS A 142 22.21 34.60 13.11
N VAL A 143 22.66 34.83 11.87
CA VAL A 143 23.16 36.14 11.41
C VAL A 143 22.06 37.21 11.47
N LEU A 144 20.84 36.83 11.12
CA LEU A 144 19.69 37.74 11.08
C LEU A 144 18.98 37.89 12.45
N GLY A 145 19.45 37.21 13.50
CA GLY A 145 18.78 37.20 14.81
C GLY A 145 17.36 36.62 14.78
N ALA A 146 17.02 35.87 13.73
CA ALA A 146 15.71 35.26 13.55
C ALA A 146 15.62 34.01 14.43
N ASN A 147 14.56 33.89 15.23
CA ASN A 147 14.34 32.71 16.05
C ASN A 147 13.95 31.51 15.14
N PRO A 148 14.80 30.46 15.02
CA PRO A 148 14.54 29.34 14.13
C PRO A 148 13.43 28.41 14.65
N ASN A 149 12.99 28.60 15.89
CA ASN A 149 11.98 27.78 16.53
C ASN A 149 10.75 28.64 16.88
N PRO A 150 9.83 28.87 15.92
CA PRO A 150 8.57 29.52 16.22
C PRO A 150 7.88 28.73 17.33
N ARG A 151 7.38 29.43 18.36
CA ARG A 151 6.70 28.80 19.51
C ARG A 151 5.63 27.83 19.01
N ARG A 152 5.89 26.52 19.16
CA ARG A 152 4.94 25.47 18.77
C ARG A 152 3.62 25.74 19.50
N GLN A 153 2.56 26.01 18.73
CA GLN A 153 1.21 26.10 19.29
C GLN A 153 0.76 24.67 19.63
N ASN A 154 1.03 24.24 20.86
CA ASN A 154 0.70 22.90 21.36
C ASN A 154 -0.79 22.54 21.20
N ALA A 155 -1.67 23.53 21.13
CA ALA A 155 -3.10 23.36 20.87
C ALA A 155 -3.38 22.69 19.51
N VAL A 156 -2.65 23.05 18.46
CA VAL A 156 -2.85 22.50 17.10
C VAL A 156 -2.40 21.04 17.02
N SER A 157 -1.31 20.69 17.72
CA SER A 157 -0.81 19.31 17.80
C SER A 157 -1.78 18.38 18.56
N GLY A 158 -2.33 18.84 19.69
CA GLY A 158 -3.34 18.10 20.46
C GLY A 158 -4.65 17.92 19.69
N PHE A 159 -5.10 18.96 18.98
CA PHE A 159 -6.29 18.91 18.14
C PHE A 159 -6.13 17.94 16.96
N LEU A 160 -4.97 17.93 16.29
CA LEU A 160 -4.67 16.98 15.22
C LEU A 160 -4.62 15.53 15.72
N LYS A 161 -4.05 15.30 16.91
CA LYS A 161 -3.98 13.96 17.51
C LYS A 161 -5.38 13.44 17.85
N SER A 162 -6.18 14.23 18.54
CA SER A 162 -7.56 13.88 18.92
C SER A 162 -8.46 13.67 17.69
N SER A 163 -8.34 14.52 16.66
CA SER A 163 -9.09 14.36 15.41
C SER A 163 -8.74 13.05 14.68
N ARG A 164 -7.46 12.63 14.70
CA ARG A 164 -7.03 11.35 14.13
C ARG A 164 -7.53 10.14 14.92
N GLU A 165 -7.58 10.25 16.25
CA GLU A 165 -8.14 9.20 17.11
C GLU A 165 -9.65 9.05 16.88
N GLN A 166 -10.38 10.16 16.72
CA GLN A 166 -11.80 10.15 16.37
C GLN A 166 -12.06 9.52 15.00
N LEU A 167 -11.25 9.86 13.99
CA LEU A 167 -11.38 9.25 12.66
C LEU A 167 -11.19 7.73 12.71
N ARG A 168 -10.15 7.24 13.41
CA ARG A 168 -9.93 5.80 13.57
C ARG A 168 -11.08 5.11 14.31
N ALA A 169 -11.63 5.74 15.34
CA ALA A 169 -12.76 5.20 16.08
C ALA A 169 -14.01 5.09 15.19
N ALA A 170 -14.27 6.09 14.36
CA ALA A 170 -15.37 6.07 13.39
C ALA A 170 -15.17 4.99 12.32
N GLU A 171 -13.97 4.87 11.74
CA GLU A 171 -13.65 3.83 10.75
C GLU A 171 -13.83 2.40 11.32
N LEU A 172 -13.43 2.18 12.57
CA LEU A 172 -13.64 0.91 13.27
C LEU A 172 -15.14 0.62 13.45
N ALA A 173 -15.91 1.60 13.91
CA ALA A 173 -17.36 1.45 14.10
C ALA A 173 -18.09 1.16 12.78
N ASP A 174 -17.75 1.85 11.70
CA ASP A 174 -18.31 1.61 10.37
C ASP A 174 -17.99 0.18 9.88
N SER A 175 -16.78 -0.30 10.16
CA SER A 175 -16.38 -1.67 9.80
C SER A 175 -17.19 -2.74 10.57
N GLU A 176 -17.49 -2.51 11.86
CA GLU A 176 -18.33 -3.41 12.65
C GLU A 176 -19.77 -3.42 12.15
N VAL A 177 -20.33 -2.26 11.83
CA VAL A 177 -21.69 -2.16 11.25
C VAL A 177 -21.77 -2.89 9.91
N ALA A 178 -20.76 -2.74 9.05
CA ALA A 178 -20.71 -3.45 7.77
C ALA A 178 -20.67 -4.97 7.97
N GLN A 179 -19.87 -5.47 8.92
CA GLN A 179 -19.82 -6.90 9.25
C GLN A 179 -21.16 -7.42 9.80
N GLN A 180 -21.83 -6.64 10.65
CA GLN A 180 -23.15 -6.98 11.19
C GLN A 180 -24.21 -7.03 10.09
N ALA A 181 -24.20 -6.08 9.16
CA ALA A 181 -25.12 -6.05 8.01
C ALA A 181 -24.93 -7.29 7.12
N GLN A 182 -23.68 -7.64 6.80
CA GLN A 182 -23.37 -8.83 6.01
C GLN A 182 -23.81 -10.12 6.72
N ARG A 183 -23.60 -10.20 8.05
CA ARG A 183 -24.07 -11.33 8.86
C ARG A 183 -25.59 -11.43 8.90
N LEU A 184 -26.29 -10.30 8.95
CA LEU A 184 -27.76 -10.28 8.92
C LEU A 184 -28.30 -10.79 7.58
N GLU A 185 -27.68 -10.41 6.46
CA GLU A 185 -28.06 -10.94 5.14
C GLU A 185 -27.90 -12.47 5.06
N LEU A 186 -26.77 -13.01 5.54
CA LEU A 186 -26.55 -14.45 5.59
C LEU A 186 -27.61 -15.17 6.44
N LEU A 187 -27.96 -14.63 7.60
CA LEU A 187 -28.99 -15.21 8.47
C LEU A 187 -30.38 -15.17 7.82
N ARG A 188 -30.72 -14.09 7.11
CA ARG A 188 -31.98 -13.99 6.36
C ARG A 188 -32.05 -15.00 5.22
N ALA A 189 -30.95 -15.20 4.49
CA ALA A 189 -30.87 -16.21 3.45
C ALA A 189 -31.09 -17.62 4.03
N ALA A 190 -30.39 -17.97 5.11
CA ALA A 190 -30.56 -19.25 5.79
C ALA A 190 -32.00 -19.45 6.31
N GLN A 191 -32.63 -18.41 6.85
CA GLN A 191 -34.03 -18.47 7.28
C GLN A 191 -34.98 -18.74 6.10
N ALA A 192 -34.76 -18.08 4.96
CA ALA A 192 -35.58 -18.27 3.76
C ALA A 192 -35.45 -19.69 3.21
N GLU A 193 -34.23 -20.25 3.18
CA GLU A 193 -33.97 -21.64 2.80
C GLU A 193 -34.67 -22.63 3.73
N ALA A 194 -34.56 -22.43 5.05
CA ALA A 194 -35.22 -23.28 6.03
C ALA A 194 -36.76 -23.24 5.87
N ALA A 195 -37.34 -22.07 5.62
CA ALA A 195 -38.77 -21.93 5.38
C ALA A 195 -39.22 -22.59 4.06
N ALA A 196 -38.40 -22.54 3.01
CA ALA A 196 -38.67 -23.22 1.76
C ALA A 196 -38.63 -24.75 1.93
N ALA A 197 -37.61 -25.27 2.60
CA ALA A 197 -37.48 -26.69 2.91
C ALA A 197 -38.65 -27.20 3.77
N HIS A 198 -39.08 -26.41 4.76
CA HIS A 198 -40.24 -26.76 5.59
C HIS A 198 -41.54 -26.86 4.77
N ARG A 199 -41.79 -25.91 3.86
CA ARG A 199 -42.96 -25.95 2.96
C ARG A 199 -42.93 -27.17 2.05
N GLN A 200 -41.77 -27.51 1.49
CA GLN A 200 -41.63 -28.71 0.66
C GLN A 200 -41.91 -29.99 1.47
N ALA A 201 -41.41 -30.09 2.70
CA ALA A 201 -41.67 -31.23 3.57
C ALA A 201 -43.18 -31.39 3.85
N GLN A 202 -43.89 -30.29 4.12
CA GLN A 202 -45.35 -30.32 4.31
C GLN A 202 -46.10 -30.79 3.05
N GLN A 203 -45.70 -30.30 1.87
CA GLN A 203 -46.30 -30.72 0.59
C GLN A 203 -46.08 -32.22 0.31
N LEU A 204 -44.88 -32.71 0.54
CA LEU A 204 -44.56 -34.13 0.39
C LEU A 204 -45.33 -35.01 1.38
N ALA A 205 -45.45 -34.57 2.64
CA ALA A 205 -46.24 -35.26 3.65
C ALA A 205 -47.72 -35.36 3.27
N ALA A 206 -48.30 -34.27 2.75
CA ALA A 206 -49.68 -34.27 2.26
C ALA A 206 -49.87 -35.21 1.05
N ALA A 207 -48.91 -35.24 0.12
CA ALA A 207 -48.95 -36.15 -1.02
C ALA A 207 -48.88 -37.63 -0.60
N LEU A 208 -48.05 -37.96 0.40
CA LEU A 208 -47.96 -39.30 0.97
C LEU A 208 -49.25 -39.74 1.66
N GLN A 209 -49.97 -38.83 2.32
CA GLN A 209 -51.27 -39.14 2.93
C GLN A 209 -52.38 -39.38 1.89
N TYR A 210 -52.33 -38.72 0.73
CA TYR A 210 -53.35 -38.85 -0.32
C TYR A 210 -53.25 -40.17 -1.10
N LEU A 211 -52.04 -40.71 -1.29
CA LEU A 211 -51.80 -41.97 -2.03
C LEU A 211 -52.66 -43.15 -1.56
N PRO A 212 -52.68 -43.52 -0.27
CA PRO A 212 -53.49 -44.65 0.22
C PRO A 212 -55.00 -44.39 0.11
N CYS A 213 -55.47 -43.14 0.29
CA CYS A 213 -56.88 -42.78 0.08
C CYS A 213 -57.29 -42.95 -1.39
N ARG A 214 -56.40 -42.63 -2.33
CA ARG A 214 -56.66 -42.80 -3.77
C ARG A 214 -56.69 -44.28 -4.17
N GLU A 215 -55.84 -45.11 -3.58
CA GLU A 215 -55.82 -46.56 -3.83
C GLU A 215 -57.06 -47.25 -3.26
N ALA A 216 -57.50 -46.87 -2.06
CA ALA A 216 -58.74 -47.38 -1.47
C ALA A 216 -59.98 -47.01 -2.31
N ALA A 217 -60.04 -45.80 -2.87
CA ALA A 217 -61.14 -45.37 -3.74
C ALA A 217 -61.13 -46.02 -5.14
N ARG A 218 -60.03 -46.70 -5.53
CA ARG A 218 -59.90 -47.37 -6.83
C ARG A 218 -60.26 -48.86 -6.78
N HIS A 219 -60.33 -49.43 -5.57
CA HIS A 219 -60.65 -50.83 -5.31
C HIS A 219 -62.04 -51.04 -4.68
N ALA A 220 -62.80 -49.96 -4.45
CA ALA A 220 -64.22 -49.98 -4.10
C ALA A 220 -65.09 -49.77 -5.34
#